data_AF-A0A0E3PNE0-F1
#
_entry.id   AF-A0A0E3PNE0-F1
#
_cell.length_a   1.000
_cell.length_b   1.000
_cell.length_c   1.000
_cell.angle_alpha   90.00
_cell.angle_beta   90.00
_cell.angle_gamma   90.00
#
_symmetry.space_group_name_H-M   'P 1'
#
loop_
_entity.id
_entity.type
_entity.pdbx_description
1 polymer ?
#
loop_
_entity_poly.entity_id
_entity_poly.type
_entity_poly.pdbx_seq_one_letter_code
_entity_poly.pdbx_strand_id
1 'polypeptide(L)'
;MRKVTERRAEIKKCPYCNCKNKADFPKSITKPVQYGITVLTIAIYLRNYQLIPYNRIKNLYEDVFGFKISSDTIIKAEKNLYHKLKGVTNHIKKQLIKEDVIHGDETGINVNGRNEQCHLISTKKYTYYFHHESRGFKAMNKMGVLPKYRGIIVHDFWKSYLKYKCEHALCNVHIQRELDNIFKKHKQEWAKEMSDLLYEIKEHADCARKQDTKIDEDTIKTFIEKYHSILMKGFEDNPPPEISKDDVVKRGIQAQSKSKNLLDRLATYEKEILRFATDLRVPFSNNQAERDLRMITIQQNISGNFRKPHGADVFCRIRGYISTLIKNKMPVISSLHAAIEDVPPLP
;
A
#
# COMPACT_ATOMS: atom_id res chain seq x y z
N MET A 1 27.37 20.42 12.60
CA MET A 1 28.16 20.64 13.84
C MET A 1 27.44 19.97 15.02
N ARG A 2 28.11 19.07 15.75
CA ARG A 2 27.54 18.40 16.93
C ARG A 2 27.36 19.44 18.04
N LYS A 3 26.13 19.62 18.53
CA LYS A 3 25.84 20.47 19.69
C LYS A 3 25.47 19.58 20.88
N VAL A 4 26.22 19.69 21.97
CA VAL A 4 25.87 19.07 23.26
C VAL A 4 25.37 20.18 24.17
N THR A 5 24.25 19.96 24.86
CA THR A 5 23.69 20.92 25.81
C THR A 5 23.64 20.27 27.19
N GLU A 6 24.43 20.80 28.12
CA GLU A 6 24.34 20.41 29.52
C GLU A 6 23.17 21.17 30.17
N ARG A 7 22.34 20.45 30.93
CA ARG A 7 21.27 21.03 31.75
C ARG A 7 21.63 20.74 33.20
N ARG A 8 21.65 21.77 34.05
CA ARG A 8 21.90 21.64 35.50
C ARG A 8 20.63 21.97 36.27
N ALA A 9 20.40 21.25 37.36
CA ALA A 9 19.32 21.49 38.29
C ALA A 9 19.90 21.61 39.70
N GLU A 10 19.60 22.71 40.39
CA GLU A 10 20.08 22.93 41.75
C GLU A 10 19.35 22.02 42.73
N ILE A 11 20.08 21.55 43.74
CA ILE A 11 19.52 20.81 44.88
C ILE A 11 19.81 21.64 46.13
N LYS A 12 18.77 22.10 46.81
CA LYS A 12 18.87 22.90 48.05
C LYS A 12 18.16 22.19 49.19
N LYS A 13 18.67 22.39 50.41
CA LYS A 13 18.05 21.88 51.63
C LYS A 13 17.25 23.01 52.27
N CYS A 14 15.99 22.78 52.60
CA CYS A 14 15.18 23.76 53.31
C CYS A 14 15.73 23.93 54.75
N PRO A 15 16.05 25.14 55.21
CA PRO A 15 16.60 25.35 56.56
C PRO A 15 15.58 25.04 57.68
N TYR A 16 14.28 25.07 57.39
CA TYR A 16 13.22 24.84 58.37
C TYR A 16 12.82 23.37 58.51
N CYS A 17 12.52 22.70 57.39
CA CYS A 17 12.06 21.30 57.41
C CYS A 17 13.14 20.27 57.04
N ASN A 18 14.35 20.73 56.71
CA ASN A 18 15.48 19.88 56.32
C ASN A 18 15.26 19.03 55.05
N CYS A 19 14.15 19.19 54.34
CA CYS A 19 13.85 18.48 53.10
C CYS A 19 14.76 18.93 51.96
N LYS A 20 15.21 17.98 51.14
CA LYS A 20 15.95 18.24 49.90
C LYS A 20 14.96 18.59 48.78
N ASN A 21 15.06 19.80 48.26
CA ASN A 21 14.31 20.26 47.10
C ASN A 21 15.24 20.28 45.88
N LYS A 22 14.80 19.68 44.78
CA LYS A 22 15.53 19.65 43.52
C LYS A 22 14.73 20.42 42.47
N ALA A 23 15.39 21.31 41.74
CA ALA A 23 14.76 22.00 40.63
C ALA A 23 14.35 21.01 39.53
N ASP A 24 13.19 21.26 38.92
CA ASP A 24 12.69 20.43 37.82
C ASP A 24 13.45 20.68 36.53
N PHE A 25 13.66 19.60 35.77
CA PHE A 25 14.09 19.72 34.38
C PHE A 25 12.89 20.02 33.48
N PRO A 26 13.10 20.65 32.31
CA PRO A 26 12.05 20.74 31.30
C PRO A 26 11.45 19.37 31.00
N LYS A 27 10.12 19.28 30.78
CA LYS A 27 9.41 18.01 30.52
C LYS A 27 10.01 17.16 29.40
N SER A 28 10.72 17.79 28.45
CA SER A 28 11.41 17.11 27.36
C SER A 28 12.69 16.37 27.77
N ILE A 29 13.26 16.65 28.95
CA ILE A 29 14.47 16.01 29.49
C ILE A 29 14.04 14.95 30.50
N THR A 30 14.12 13.69 30.10
CA THR A 30 13.60 12.54 30.87
C THR A 30 14.70 11.58 31.34
N LYS A 31 15.94 11.80 30.86
CA LYS A 31 17.10 10.95 31.16
C LYS A 31 18.34 11.81 31.43
N PRO A 32 19.31 11.30 32.20
CA PRO A 32 20.59 11.99 32.44
C PRO A 32 21.33 12.31 31.13
N VAL A 33 21.25 11.42 30.14
CA VAL A 33 21.75 11.63 28.78
C VAL A 33 20.68 11.18 27.80
N GLN A 34 20.39 12.02 26.80
CA GLN A 34 19.46 11.70 25.71
C GLN A 34 19.87 12.39 24.42
N TYR A 35 19.52 11.78 23.29
CA TYR A 35 19.67 12.42 21.99
C TYR A 35 18.59 13.49 21.78
N GLY A 36 18.95 14.56 21.09
CA GLY A 36 17.99 15.58 20.66
C GLY A 36 17.02 15.05 19.61
N ILE A 37 15.87 15.70 19.47
CA ILE A 37 14.79 15.27 18.56
C ILE A 37 15.30 15.20 17.12
N THR A 38 16.06 16.19 16.66
CA THR A 38 16.65 16.21 15.30
C THR A 38 17.47 14.96 14.99
N VAL A 39 18.25 14.47 15.97
CA VAL A 39 19.04 13.23 15.83
C VAL A 39 18.11 12.05 15.58
N LEU A 40 17.01 11.93 16.32
CA LEU A 40 16.05 10.85 16.18
C LEU A 40 15.25 10.96 14.87
N THR A 41 14.85 12.17 14.48
CA THR A 41 14.14 12.45 13.23
C THR A 41 14.91 11.96 12.02
N ILE A 42 16.20 12.27 11.94
CA ILE A 42 17.07 11.84 10.84
C ILE A 42 17.18 10.31 10.82
N ALA A 43 17.37 9.67 11.97
CA ALA A 43 17.48 8.21 12.04
C ALA A 43 16.19 7.52 11.57
N ILE A 44 15.02 8.01 12.00
CA ILE A 44 13.71 7.49 11.58
C ILE A 44 13.51 7.70 10.08
N TYR A 45 13.87 8.87 9.55
CA TYR A 45 13.78 9.16 8.12
C TYR A 45 14.66 8.19 7.30
N LEU A 46 15.92 8.03 7.68
CA LEU A 46 16.84 7.10 7.01
C LEU A 46 16.32 5.66 7.07
N ARG A 47 15.73 5.26 8.20
CA ARG A 47 15.22 3.90 8.39
C ARG A 47 13.92 3.63 7.63
N ASN A 48 12.95 4.54 7.70
CA ASN A 48 11.58 4.29 7.23
C ASN A 48 11.29 4.85 5.84
N TYR A 49 12.13 5.76 5.33
CA TYR A 49 11.99 6.30 3.98
C TYR A 49 13.12 5.86 3.06
N GLN A 50 14.38 6.01 3.51
CA GLN A 50 15.56 5.59 2.73
C GLN A 50 15.89 4.10 2.91
N LEU A 51 15.15 3.40 3.77
CA LEU A 51 15.21 1.94 3.98
C LEU A 51 16.59 1.43 4.42
N ILE A 52 17.40 2.29 5.05
CA ILE A 52 18.76 1.95 5.45
C ILE A 52 18.72 0.98 6.65
N PRO A 53 19.47 -0.14 6.63
CA PRO A 53 19.62 -1.05 7.77
C PRO A 53 20.18 -0.35 9.02
N TYR A 54 19.74 -0.76 10.21
CA TYR A 54 20.16 -0.12 11.48
C TYR A 54 21.67 -0.03 11.63
N ASN A 55 22.42 -1.09 11.33
CA ASN A 55 23.89 -1.07 11.43
C ASN A 55 24.52 -0.04 10.48
N ARG A 56 23.97 0.13 9.28
CA ARG A 56 24.44 1.14 8.32
C ARG A 56 24.09 2.55 8.78
N ILE A 57 22.95 2.75 9.45
CA ILE A 57 22.62 4.02 10.10
C ILE A 57 23.63 4.31 11.21
N LYS A 58 23.97 3.32 12.06
CA LYS A 58 24.98 3.52 13.12
C LYS A 58 26.33 4.00 12.55
N ASN A 59 26.82 3.32 11.52
CA ASN A 59 28.07 3.69 10.86
C ASN A 59 27.97 5.10 10.27
N LEU A 60 26.88 5.42 9.55
CA LEU A 60 26.64 6.76 9.02
C LEU A 60 26.72 7.85 10.10
N TYR A 61 26.18 7.60 11.30
CA TYR A 61 26.25 8.57 12.39
C TYR A 61 27.67 8.76 12.95
N GLU A 62 28.43 7.67 13.03
CA GLU A 62 29.84 7.73 13.45
C GLU A 62 30.68 8.47 12.40
N ASP A 63 30.58 8.06 11.14
CA ASP A 63 31.42 8.55 10.03
C ASP A 63 31.08 10.01 9.65
N VAL A 64 29.79 10.37 9.62
CA VAL A 64 29.33 11.69 9.13
C VAL A 64 29.09 12.68 10.25
N PHE A 65 28.55 12.23 11.39
CA PHE A 65 28.20 13.12 12.50
C PHE A 65 29.18 13.07 13.68
N GLY A 66 30.14 12.14 13.70
CA GLY A 66 31.17 12.05 14.73
C GLY A 66 30.65 11.59 16.09
N PHE A 67 29.52 10.86 16.13
CA PHE A 67 29.02 10.26 17.37
C PHE A 67 28.24 8.98 17.12
N LYS A 68 28.31 8.06 18.09
CA LYS A 68 27.63 6.77 18.04
C LYS A 68 26.16 6.91 18.43
N ILE A 69 25.31 6.11 17.79
CA ILE A 69 23.93 5.83 18.19
C ILE A 69 23.72 4.31 18.23
N SER A 70 22.88 3.81 19.13
CA SER A 70 22.55 2.38 19.19
C SER A 70 21.30 2.05 18.37
N SER A 71 21.23 0.84 17.81
CA SER A 71 20.02 0.35 17.13
C SER A 71 18.80 0.39 18.04
N ASP A 72 18.98 0.07 19.32
CA ASP A 72 17.89 0.10 20.32
C ASP A 72 17.32 1.51 20.53
N THR A 73 18.16 2.54 20.43
CA THR A 73 17.71 3.94 20.47
C THR A 73 16.79 4.24 19.29
N ILE A 74 17.17 3.81 18.09
CA ILE A 74 16.37 4.01 16.86
C ILE A 74 15.05 3.25 16.97
N ILE A 75 15.10 1.96 17.34
CA ILE A 75 13.91 1.12 17.51
C ILE A 75 12.95 1.70 18.56
N LYS A 76 13.49 2.23 19.67
CA LYS A 76 12.67 2.90 20.70
C LYS A 76 12.02 4.18 20.17
N ALA A 77 12.75 4.98 19.40
CA ALA A 77 12.22 6.19 18.79
C ALA A 77 11.09 5.88 17.79
N GLU A 78 11.25 4.84 16.97
CA GLU A 78 10.20 4.38 16.04
C GLU A 78 8.95 3.88 16.78
N LYS A 79 9.11 3.10 17.85
CA LYS A 79 7.98 2.65 18.69
C LYS A 79 7.23 3.83 19.30
N ASN A 80 7.94 4.82 19.82
CA ASN A 80 7.31 6.02 20.35
C ASN A 80 6.53 6.75 19.26
N LEU A 81 7.15 6.97 18.09
CA LEU A 81 6.49 7.61 16.95
C LEU A 81 5.27 6.81 16.47
N TYR A 82 5.35 5.49 16.43
CA TYR A 82 4.21 4.62 16.09
C TYR A 82 2.99 4.91 16.96
N HIS A 83 3.17 5.11 18.27
CA HIS A 83 2.07 5.47 19.16
C HIS A 83 1.51 6.87 18.87
N LYS A 84 2.38 7.85 18.68
CA LYS A 84 2.00 9.24 18.36
C LYS A 84 1.24 9.37 17.04
N LEU A 85 1.57 8.53 16.06
CA LEU A 85 0.89 8.49 14.76
C LEU A 85 -0.47 7.76 14.75
N LYS A 86 -0.96 7.27 15.89
CA LYS A 86 -2.28 6.61 15.97
C LYS A 86 -3.41 7.54 15.51
N GLY A 87 -3.39 8.81 15.94
CA GLY A 87 -4.38 9.81 15.55
C GLY A 87 -4.37 10.08 14.05
N VAL A 88 -3.19 10.28 13.47
CA VAL A 88 -3.00 10.48 12.02
C VAL A 88 -3.49 9.27 11.22
N THR A 89 -3.16 8.06 11.67
CA THR A 89 -3.61 6.83 10.99
C THR A 89 -5.14 6.74 10.95
N ASN A 90 -5.81 7.09 12.06
CA ASN A 90 -7.26 7.13 12.11
C ASN A 90 -7.84 8.21 11.20
N HIS A 91 -7.18 9.37 11.09
CA HIS A 91 -7.56 10.42 10.14
C HIS A 91 -7.46 9.92 8.70
N ILE A 92 -6.32 9.34 8.30
CA ILE A 92 -6.10 8.77 6.97
C ILE A 92 -7.19 7.75 6.62
N LYS A 93 -7.51 6.82 7.54
CA LYS A 93 -8.59 5.86 7.33
C LYS A 93 -9.94 6.51 7.08
N LYS A 94 -10.27 7.58 7.83
CA LYS A 94 -11.53 8.32 7.64
C LYS A 94 -11.56 9.03 6.29
N GLN A 95 -10.44 9.58 5.82
CA GLN A 95 -10.37 10.21 4.50
C GLN A 95 -10.50 9.18 3.38
N LEU A 96 -9.79 8.05 3.47
CA LEU A 96 -9.90 6.96 2.49
C LEU A 96 -11.34 6.46 2.31
N ILE A 97 -12.14 6.44 3.37
CA ILE A 97 -13.56 6.04 3.30
C ILE A 97 -14.40 7.03 2.47
N LYS A 98 -13.99 8.30 2.42
CA LYS A 98 -14.70 9.40 1.73
C LYS A 98 -14.25 9.63 0.29
N GLU A 99 -13.15 9.02 -0.13
CA GLU A 99 -12.64 9.18 -1.49
C GLU A 99 -13.56 8.43 -2.47
N ASP A 100 -13.72 8.98 -3.68
CA ASP A 100 -14.56 8.34 -4.71
C ASP A 100 -13.95 7.04 -5.25
N VAL A 101 -12.62 7.05 -5.38
CA VAL A 101 -11.84 5.94 -5.94
C VAL A 101 -10.64 5.67 -5.05
N ILE A 102 -10.53 4.42 -4.60
CA ILE A 102 -9.37 3.92 -3.85
C ILE A 102 -8.70 2.78 -4.59
N HIS A 103 -7.42 2.57 -4.30
CA HIS A 103 -6.63 1.50 -4.84
C HIS A 103 -6.30 0.49 -3.73
N GLY A 104 -6.52 -0.79 -4.00
CA GLY A 104 -6.22 -1.88 -3.08
C GLY A 104 -5.25 -2.88 -3.68
N ASP A 105 -4.29 -3.33 -2.87
CA ASP A 105 -3.35 -4.40 -3.23
C ASP A 105 -2.74 -5.01 -1.94
N GLU A 106 -2.06 -6.13 -2.06
CA GLU A 106 -1.41 -6.83 -0.95
C GLU A 106 -0.10 -7.49 -1.35
N THR A 107 0.86 -7.54 -0.43
CA THR A 107 2.14 -8.21 -0.67
C THR A 107 2.60 -8.99 0.56
N GLY A 108 3.38 -10.04 0.33
CA GLY A 108 3.96 -10.86 1.40
C GLY A 108 5.00 -10.09 2.19
N ILE A 109 5.02 -10.31 3.51
CA ILE A 109 6.02 -9.76 4.42
C ILE A 109 6.56 -10.88 5.31
N ASN A 110 7.87 -11.09 5.27
CA ASN A 110 8.54 -12.11 6.08
C ASN A 110 8.73 -11.58 7.50
N VAL A 111 8.07 -12.25 8.45
CA VAL A 111 8.17 -11.96 9.88
C VAL A 111 8.69 -13.20 10.60
N ASN A 112 9.95 -13.13 11.03
CA ASN A 112 10.65 -14.22 11.73
C ASN A 112 10.56 -15.56 10.99
N GLY A 113 10.76 -15.53 9.67
CA GLY A 113 10.69 -16.73 8.81
C GLY A 113 9.26 -17.10 8.36
N ARG A 114 8.22 -16.46 8.90
CA ARG A 114 6.82 -16.71 8.51
C ARG A 114 6.38 -15.73 7.44
N ASN A 115 5.64 -16.21 6.46
CA ASN A 115 5.06 -15.37 5.41
C ASN A 115 3.72 -14.77 5.89
N GLU A 116 3.77 -13.57 6.44
CA GLU A 116 2.61 -12.75 6.81
C GLU A 116 2.26 -11.81 5.63
N GLN A 117 1.31 -10.88 5.79
CA GLN A 117 0.86 -10.02 4.69
C GLN A 117 0.81 -8.54 5.07
N CYS A 118 1.18 -7.69 4.11
CA CYS A 118 0.95 -6.25 4.16
C CYS A 118 -0.14 -5.88 3.16
N HIS A 119 -1.24 -5.36 3.68
CA HIS A 119 -2.39 -4.86 2.92
C HIS A 119 -2.23 -3.36 2.71
N LEU A 120 -2.56 -2.88 1.51
CA LEU A 120 -2.51 -1.46 1.20
C LEU A 120 -3.87 -0.98 0.71
N ILE A 121 -4.28 0.19 1.21
CA ILE A 121 -5.27 1.04 0.54
C ILE A 121 -4.64 2.41 0.30
N SER A 122 -4.73 2.93 -0.93
CA SER A 122 -4.20 4.24 -1.25
C SER A 122 -5.00 5.02 -2.29
N THR A 123 -4.78 6.33 -2.31
CA THR A 123 -5.21 7.26 -3.36
C THR A 123 -4.02 8.12 -3.78
N LYS A 124 -4.25 9.13 -4.63
CA LYS A 124 -3.24 10.15 -4.95
C LYS A 124 -2.81 10.96 -3.72
N LYS A 125 -3.62 11.01 -2.65
CA LYS A 125 -3.37 11.80 -1.44
C LYS A 125 -3.00 10.93 -0.23
N TYR A 126 -3.65 9.79 -0.07
CA TYR A 126 -3.58 9.01 1.17
C TYR A 126 -2.95 7.64 0.96
N THR A 127 -2.20 7.14 1.95
CA THR A 127 -1.60 5.80 1.92
C THR A 127 -1.77 5.15 3.29
N TYR A 128 -2.38 3.96 3.32
CA TYR A 128 -2.53 3.19 4.54
C TYR A 128 -2.07 1.73 4.35
N TYR A 129 -0.93 1.41 4.96
CA TYR A 129 -0.44 0.04 5.09
C TYR A 129 -0.98 -0.61 6.36
N PHE A 130 -1.35 -1.89 6.26
CA PHE A 130 -1.83 -2.69 7.36
C PHE A 130 -1.21 -4.08 7.33
N HIS A 131 -0.41 -4.37 8.33
CA HIS A 131 0.21 -5.67 8.53
C HIS A 131 -0.76 -6.66 9.20
N HIS A 132 -0.79 -7.90 8.73
CA HIS A 132 -1.60 -8.98 9.30
C HIS A 132 -1.03 -10.37 9.00
N GLU A 133 -1.20 -11.31 9.93
CA GLU A 133 -0.82 -12.73 9.78
C GLU A 133 -1.54 -13.49 8.64
N SER A 134 -2.59 -12.91 8.06
CA SER A 134 -3.46 -13.57 7.07
C SER A 134 -3.62 -12.70 5.84
N ARG A 135 -3.81 -13.34 4.68
CA ARG A 135 -4.18 -12.68 3.42
C ARG A 135 -5.69 -12.52 3.28
N GLY A 136 -6.13 -11.57 2.45
CA GLY A 136 -7.53 -11.42 2.05
C GLY A 136 -8.49 -10.94 3.14
N PHE A 137 -9.72 -11.48 3.09
CA PHE A 137 -10.90 -10.93 3.77
C PHE A 137 -10.73 -10.70 5.29
N LYS A 138 -10.16 -11.65 6.03
CA LYS A 138 -9.96 -11.51 7.50
C LYS A 138 -9.14 -10.28 7.84
N ALA A 139 -8.04 -10.07 7.12
CA ALA A 139 -7.14 -8.94 7.33
C ALA A 139 -7.77 -7.62 6.87
N MET A 140 -8.37 -7.59 5.69
CA MET A 140 -9.03 -6.39 5.15
C MET A 140 -10.22 -5.93 6.02
N ASN A 141 -10.96 -6.86 6.63
CA ASN A 141 -11.99 -6.52 7.62
C ASN A 141 -11.39 -5.84 8.85
N LYS A 142 -10.30 -6.39 9.39
CA LYS A 142 -9.60 -5.82 10.55
C LYS A 142 -8.93 -4.48 10.24
N MET A 143 -8.44 -4.31 9.01
CA MET A 143 -7.93 -3.03 8.49
C MET A 143 -9.00 -1.94 8.59
N GLY A 144 -10.28 -2.28 8.38
CA GLY A 144 -11.43 -1.46 8.76
C GLY A 144 -11.70 -0.26 7.85
N VAL A 145 -11.19 -0.28 6.61
CA VAL A 145 -11.54 0.69 5.56
C VAL A 145 -12.66 0.12 4.69
N LEU A 146 -12.42 -1.00 4.00
CA LEU A 146 -13.36 -1.61 3.05
C LEU A 146 -14.75 -1.95 3.61
N PRO A 147 -14.92 -2.42 4.87
CA PRO A 147 -16.26 -2.66 5.42
C PRO A 147 -17.18 -1.44 5.40
N LYS A 148 -16.59 -0.24 5.49
CA LYS A 148 -17.30 1.05 5.56
C LYS A 148 -17.27 1.82 4.24
N TYR A 149 -16.53 1.34 3.26
CA TYR A 149 -16.34 2.02 1.99
C TYR A 149 -17.51 1.72 1.03
N ARG A 150 -17.91 2.72 0.25
CA ARG A 150 -19.03 2.64 -0.71
C ARG A 150 -18.70 3.22 -2.09
N GLY A 151 -17.51 3.77 -2.29
CA GLY A 151 -17.04 4.23 -3.60
C GLY A 151 -16.55 3.09 -4.49
N ILE A 152 -15.60 3.39 -5.38
CA ILE A 152 -15.02 2.41 -6.31
C ILE A 152 -13.64 1.96 -5.80
N ILE A 153 -13.39 0.65 -5.76
CA ILE A 153 -12.05 0.10 -5.48
C ILE A 153 -11.43 -0.49 -6.74
N VAL A 154 -10.22 -0.02 -7.06
CA VAL A 154 -9.36 -0.57 -8.11
C VAL A 154 -8.48 -1.66 -7.51
N HIS A 155 -8.52 -2.88 -8.06
CA HIS A 155 -7.70 -4.00 -7.60
C HIS A 155 -7.35 -5.00 -8.71
N ASP A 156 -6.46 -5.94 -8.42
CA ASP A 156 -5.90 -6.96 -9.32
C ASP A 156 -6.80 -8.21 -9.52
N PHE A 157 -8.10 -8.09 -9.25
CA PHE A 157 -9.05 -9.21 -9.22
C PHE A 157 -8.79 -10.28 -8.14
N TRP A 158 -8.16 -9.94 -7.01
CA TRP A 158 -8.23 -10.85 -5.87
C TRP A 158 -9.67 -11.03 -5.35
N LYS A 159 -10.21 -12.26 -5.41
CA LYS A 159 -11.62 -12.58 -5.08
C LYS A 159 -12.08 -12.11 -3.69
N SER A 160 -11.17 -11.90 -2.75
CA SER A 160 -11.54 -11.38 -1.42
C SER A 160 -12.09 -9.96 -1.45
N TYR A 161 -11.73 -9.13 -2.44
CA TYR A 161 -12.28 -7.79 -2.61
C TYR A 161 -13.76 -7.84 -2.98
N LEU A 162 -14.18 -8.79 -3.82
CA LEU A 162 -15.56 -8.94 -4.30
C LEU A 162 -16.59 -9.24 -3.19
N LYS A 163 -16.14 -9.46 -1.95
CA LYS A 163 -17.02 -9.65 -0.78
C LYS A 163 -17.55 -8.35 -0.20
N TYR A 164 -17.00 -7.20 -0.60
CA TYR A 164 -17.39 -5.90 -0.07
C TYR A 164 -18.50 -5.26 -0.89
N LYS A 165 -19.41 -4.55 -0.22
CA LYS A 165 -20.51 -3.82 -0.86
C LYS A 165 -20.04 -2.44 -1.36
N CYS A 166 -19.10 -2.45 -2.30
CA CYS A 166 -18.63 -1.26 -3.00
C CYS A 166 -18.56 -1.56 -4.50
N GLU A 167 -18.33 -0.56 -5.31
CA GLU A 167 -18.12 -0.77 -6.74
C GLU A 167 -16.69 -1.21 -7.02
N HIS A 168 -16.49 -1.99 -8.07
CA HIS A 168 -15.20 -2.60 -8.39
C HIS A 168 -14.70 -2.11 -9.75
N ALA A 169 -13.39 -1.90 -9.83
CA ALA A 169 -12.66 -1.68 -11.06
C ALA A 169 -11.49 -2.67 -11.11
N LEU A 170 -11.32 -3.37 -12.24
CA LEU A 170 -10.23 -4.33 -12.38
C LEU A 170 -9.02 -3.69 -13.07
N CYS A 171 -7.84 -4.04 -12.56
CA CYS A 171 -6.58 -3.58 -13.14
C CYS A 171 -6.38 -4.20 -14.52
N ASN A 172 -6.54 -3.41 -15.57
CA ASN A 172 -6.37 -3.89 -16.93
C ASN A 172 -4.91 -4.22 -17.26
N VAL A 173 -3.92 -3.66 -16.55
CA VAL A 173 -2.51 -4.06 -16.73
C VAL A 173 -2.28 -5.53 -16.38
N HIS A 174 -2.99 -6.08 -15.38
CA HIS A 174 -2.93 -7.52 -15.08
C HIS A 174 -3.60 -8.34 -16.18
N ILE A 175 -4.76 -7.88 -16.66
CA ILE A 175 -5.46 -8.52 -17.79
C ILE A 175 -4.58 -8.54 -19.04
N GLN A 176 -3.93 -7.42 -19.37
CA GLN A 176 -3.02 -7.32 -20.51
C GLN A 176 -1.84 -8.30 -20.41
N ARG A 177 -1.24 -8.45 -19.22
CA ARG A 177 -0.19 -9.47 -19.01
C ARG A 177 -0.70 -10.89 -19.23
N GLU A 178 -1.95 -11.18 -18.88
CA GLU A 178 -2.56 -12.51 -19.08
C GLU A 178 -2.88 -12.75 -20.57
N LEU A 179 -3.45 -11.76 -21.26
CA LEU A 179 -3.71 -11.78 -22.71
C LEU A 179 -2.41 -11.99 -23.50
N ASP A 180 -1.37 -11.22 -23.21
CA ASP A 180 -0.04 -11.36 -23.82
C ASP A 180 0.52 -12.77 -23.64
N ASN A 181 0.35 -13.35 -22.44
CA ASN A 181 0.82 -14.70 -22.16
C ASN A 181 0.05 -15.74 -22.97
N ILE A 182 -1.26 -15.57 -23.14
CA ILE A 182 -2.09 -16.47 -23.95
C ILE A 182 -1.69 -16.39 -25.41
N PHE A 183 -1.56 -15.18 -25.96
CA PHE A 183 -1.12 -15.01 -27.34
C PHE A 183 0.29 -15.60 -27.57
N LYS A 184 1.25 -15.33 -26.68
CA LYS A 184 2.63 -15.83 -26.83
C LYS A 184 2.73 -17.35 -26.72
N LYS A 185 2.03 -17.97 -25.77
CA LYS A 185 2.16 -19.40 -25.44
C LYS A 185 1.18 -20.30 -26.18
N HIS A 186 -0.04 -19.82 -26.39
CA HIS A 186 -1.14 -20.62 -26.94
C HIS A 186 -1.56 -20.15 -28.34
N LYS A 187 -0.98 -19.05 -28.86
CA LYS A 187 -1.20 -18.54 -30.23
C LYS A 187 -2.69 -18.30 -30.57
N GLN A 188 -3.50 -18.01 -29.56
CA GLN A 188 -4.91 -17.69 -29.74
C GLN A 188 -5.06 -16.20 -30.09
N GLU A 189 -5.54 -15.90 -31.29
CA GLU A 189 -5.59 -14.55 -31.85
C GLU A 189 -6.59 -13.64 -31.11
N TRP A 190 -7.71 -14.20 -30.59
CA TRP A 190 -8.68 -13.43 -29.81
C TRP A 190 -8.02 -12.70 -28.62
N ALA A 191 -6.95 -13.27 -28.04
CA ALA A 191 -6.25 -12.65 -26.92
C ALA A 191 -5.52 -11.38 -27.34
N LYS A 192 -4.96 -11.37 -28.55
CA LYS A 192 -4.35 -10.18 -29.13
C LYS A 192 -5.41 -9.16 -29.53
N GLU A 193 -6.48 -9.58 -30.20
CA GLU A 193 -7.60 -8.70 -30.56
C GLU A 193 -8.20 -8.01 -29.32
N MET A 194 -8.40 -8.75 -28.23
CA MET A 194 -8.88 -8.20 -26.96
C MET A 194 -7.89 -7.22 -26.33
N SER A 195 -6.58 -7.53 -26.39
CA SER A 195 -5.52 -6.66 -25.89
C SER A 195 -5.52 -5.31 -26.62
N ASP A 196 -5.56 -5.36 -27.95
CA ASP A 196 -5.57 -4.19 -28.82
C ASP A 196 -6.83 -3.34 -28.58
N LEU A 197 -8.01 -3.98 -28.48
CA LEU A 197 -9.26 -3.30 -28.15
C LEU A 197 -9.19 -2.57 -26.80
N LEU A 198 -8.71 -3.23 -25.73
CA LEU A 198 -8.60 -2.60 -24.42
C LEU A 198 -7.64 -1.40 -24.42
N TYR A 199 -6.59 -1.42 -25.25
CA TYR A 199 -5.72 -0.25 -25.45
C TYR A 199 -6.40 0.85 -26.27
N GLU A 200 -7.15 0.52 -27.33
CA GLU A 200 -7.94 1.48 -28.12
C GLU A 200 -8.93 2.24 -27.21
N ILE A 201 -9.68 1.51 -26.37
CA ILE A 201 -10.62 2.10 -25.41
C ILE A 201 -9.88 2.99 -24.41
N LYS A 202 -8.70 2.56 -23.94
CA LYS A 202 -7.86 3.34 -23.02
C LYS A 202 -7.43 4.66 -23.64
N GLU A 203 -7.05 4.68 -24.91
CA GLU A 203 -6.66 5.91 -25.61
C GLU A 203 -7.83 6.90 -25.67
N HIS A 204 -9.04 6.43 -26.00
CA HIS A 204 -10.25 7.25 -25.98
C HIS A 204 -10.54 7.80 -24.57
N ALA A 205 -10.44 6.96 -23.54
CA ALA A 205 -10.63 7.38 -22.15
C ALA A 205 -9.57 8.38 -21.69
N ASP A 206 -8.31 8.22 -22.11
CA ASP A 206 -7.22 9.15 -21.81
C ASP A 206 -7.43 10.50 -22.51
N CYS A 207 -7.91 10.50 -23.76
CA CYS A 207 -8.26 11.72 -24.49
C CYS A 207 -9.43 12.46 -23.83
N ALA A 208 -10.52 11.76 -23.51
CA ALA A 208 -11.67 12.34 -22.80
C ALA A 208 -11.26 12.92 -21.44
N ARG A 209 -10.43 12.22 -20.65
CA ARG A 209 -9.90 12.74 -19.38
C ARG A 209 -9.08 14.01 -19.52
N LYS A 210 -8.31 14.15 -20.60
CA LYS A 210 -7.50 15.36 -20.84
C LYS A 210 -8.36 16.56 -21.23
N GLN A 211 -9.47 16.31 -21.91
CA GLN A 211 -10.40 17.34 -22.37
C GLN A 211 -11.51 17.65 -21.35
N ASP A 212 -11.53 16.94 -20.21
CA ASP A 212 -12.60 17.00 -19.21
C ASP A 212 -14.00 16.69 -19.81
N THR A 213 -14.02 15.79 -20.79
CA THR A 213 -15.24 15.32 -21.48
C THR A 213 -15.51 13.86 -21.12
N LYS A 214 -16.54 13.25 -21.73
CA LYS A 214 -16.83 11.82 -21.64
C LYS A 214 -16.66 11.19 -23.01
N ILE A 215 -16.46 9.87 -23.04
CA ILE A 215 -16.63 9.11 -24.29
C ILE A 215 -18.13 9.10 -24.59
N ASP A 216 -18.50 9.34 -25.85
CA ASP A 216 -19.90 9.31 -26.28
C ASP A 216 -20.50 7.90 -26.16
N GLU A 217 -21.80 7.85 -25.93
CA GLU A 217 -22.51 6.60 -25.64
C GLU A 217 -22.49 5.62 -26.83
N ASP A 218 -22.54 6.14 -28.06
CA ASP A 218 -22.49 5.34 -29.28
C ASP A 218 -21.11 4.69 -29.48
N THR A 219 -20.03 5.40 -29.17
CA THR A 219 -18.67 4.86 -29.17
C THR A 219 -18.48 3.81 -28.07
N ILE A 220 -18.99 4.04 -26.86
CA ILE A 220 -18.98 3.02 -25.79
C ILE A 220 -19.73 1.76 -26.24
N LYS A 221 -20.90 1.91 -26.85
CA LYS A 221 -21.69 0.80 -27.38
C LYS A 221 -20.91 0.02 -28.44
N THR A 222 -20.27 0.72 -29.38
CA THR A 222 -19.42 0.12 -30.41
C THR A 222 -18.27 -0.68 -29.80
N PHE A 223 -17.63 -0.18 -28.74
CA PHE A 223 -16.58 -0.92 -28.04
C PHE A 223 -17.11 -2.18 -27.35
N ILE A 224 -18.29 -2.13 -26.74
CA ILE A 224 -18.91 -3.30 -26.10
C ILE A 224 -19.27 -4.36 -27.15
N GLU A 225 -19.80 -3.96 -28.31
CA GLU A 225 -20.10 -4.89 -29.41
C GLU A 225 -18.83 -5.58 -29.94
N LYS A 226 -17.73 -4.83 -30.13
CA LYS A 226 -16.42 -5.40 -30.47
C LYS A 226 -15.94 -6.37 -29.38
N TYR A 227 -16.09 -6.00 -28.11
CA TYR A 227 -15.69 -6.81 -26.96
C TYR A 227 -16.42 -8.17 -26.94
N HIS A 228 -17.74 -8.17 -27.14
CA HIS A 228 -18.56 -9.38 -27.22
C HIS A 228 -18.18 -10.26 -28.41
N SER A 229 -17.94 -9.67 -29.58
CA SER A 229 -17.50 -10.41 -30.77
C SER A 229 -16.18 -11.16 -30.52
N ILE A 230 -15.21 -10.51 -29.87
CA ILE A 230 -13.93 -11.14 -29.52
C ILE A 230 -14.13 -12.24 -28.47
N LEU A 231 -15.02 -12.05 -27.49
CA LEU A 231 -15.35 -13.09 -26.50
C LEU A 231 -15.94 -14.34 -27.17
N MET A 232 -16.81 -14.18 -28.15
CA MET A 232 -17.39 -15.30 -28.89
C MET A 232 -16.30 -16.13 -29.58
N LYS A 233 -15.40 -15.49 -30.33
CA LYS A 233 -14.22 -16.16 -30.93
C LYS A 233 -13.39 -16.88 -29.86
N GLY A 234 -13.18 -16.22 -28.72
CA GLY A 234 -12.42 -16.80 -27.62
C GLY A 234 -13.05 -18.06 -27.05
N PHE A 235 -14.38 -18.11 -26.91
CA PHE A 235 -15.09 -19.30 -26.45
C PHE A 235 -15.13 -20.41 -27.52
N GLU A 236 -15.19 -20.07 -28.80
CA GLU A 236 -15.06 -21.03 -29.91
C GLU A 236 -13.68 -21.71 -29.89
N ASP A 237 -12.61 -20.93 -29.67
CA ASP A 237 -11.24 -21.45 -29.54
C ASP A 237 -10.99 -22.22 -28.22
N ASN A 238 -11.89 -22.10 -27.25
CA ASN A 238 -11.78 -22.72 -25.92
C ASN A 238 -13.12 -23.37 -25.51
N PRO A 239 -13.58 -24.41 -26.23
CA PRO A 239 -14.84 -25.06 -25.94
C PRO A 239 -14.82 -25.69 -24.53
N PRO A 240 -15.98 -25.84 -23.88
CA PRO A 240 -16.07 -26.56 -22.62
C PRO A 240 -15.48 -27.97 -22.76
N PRO A 241 -14.80 -28.50 -21.73
CA PRO A 241 -14.32 -29.88 -21.77
C PRO A 241 -15.51 -30.84 -21.94
N GLU A 242 -15.40 -31.76 -22.90
CA GLU A 242 -16.39 -32.82 -23.09
C GLU A 242 -16.42 -33.72 -21.85
N ILE A 243 -17.57 -33.79 -21.18
CA ILE A 243 -17.76 -34.71 -20.04
C ILE A 243 -18.09 -36.07 -20.63
N SER A 244 -17.10 -36.96 -20.77
CA SER A 244 -17.38 -38.35 -21.12
C SER A 244 -18.03 -39.06 -19.91
N LYS A 245 -19.02 -39.91 -20.17
CA LYS A 245 -19.68 -40.70 -19.11
C LYS A 245 -18.72 -41.68 -18.41
N ASP A 246 -17.56 -41.95 -19.01
CA ASP A 246 -16.53 -42.85 -18.49
C ASP A 246 -15.50 -42.14 -17.57
N ASP A 247 -15.46 -40.80 -17.57
CA ASP A 247 -14.54 -40.00 -16.74
C ASP A 247 -15.02 -39.80 -15.28
N VAL A 248 -16.20 -40.30 -14.93
CA VAL A 248 -16.78 -40.21 -13.57
C VAL A 248 -15.89 -40.92 -12.52
N VAL A 249 -14.97 -41.79 -12.95
CA VAL A 249 -14.12 -42.60 -12.06
C VAL A 249 -12.79 -41.90 -11.68
N LYS A 250 -12.36 -40.83 -12.36
CA LYS A 250 -11.12 -40.14 -11.99
C LYS A 250 -11.36 -39.09 -10.91
N ARG A 251 -10.89 -39.36 -9.70
CA ARG A 251 -10.89 -38.45 -8.55
C ARG A 251 -10.20 -37.11 -8.91
N GLY A 252 -11.01 -36.06 -9.14
CA GLY A 252 -10.58 -34.66 -9.21
C GLY A 252 -11.11 -33.92 -10.44
N ILE A 253 -11.76 -32.76 -10.23
CA ILE A 253 -12.19 -31.86 -11.32
C ILE A 253 -10.95 -31.44 -12.12
N GLN A 254 -10.93 -31.69 -13.44
CA GLN A 254 -9.85 -31.24 -14.32
C GLN A 254 -9.73 -29.71 -14.26
N ALA A 255 -8.51 -29.22 -14.06
CA ALA A 255 -8.27 -27.79 -13.99
C ALA A 255 -8.57 -27.12 -15.34
N GLN A 256 -9.42 -26.09 -15.32
CA GLN A 256 -9.74 -25.29 -16.49
C GLN A 256 -8.50 -24.57 -17.04
N SER A 257 -8.43 -24.41 -18.37
CA SER A 257 -7.30 -23.73 -19.04
C SER A 257 -7.18 -22.27 -18.59
N LYS A 258 -5.96 -21.71 -18.65
CA LYS A 258 -5.74 -20.28 -18.34
C LYS A 258 -6.53 -19.36 -19.27
N SER A 259 -6.61 -19.71 -20.56
CA SER A 259 -7.40 -19.01 -21.56
C SER A 259 -8.89 -18.97 -21.19
N LYS A 260 -9.48 -20.12 -20.86
CA LYS A 260 -10.90 -20.20 -20.49
C LYS A 260 -11.20 -19.47 -19.17
N ASN A 261 -10.32 -19.58 -18.18
CA ASN A 261 -10.43 -18.81 -16.93
C ASN A 261 -10.42 -17.28 -17.18
N LEU A 262 -9.59 -16.81 -18.11
CA LEU A 262 -9.55 -15.40 -18.47
C LEU A 262 -10.83 -14.98 -19.20
N LEU A 263 -11.30 -15.77 -20.17
CA LEU A 263 -12.55 -15.52 -20.90
C LEU A 263 -13.75 -15.45 -19.97
N ASP A 264 -13.89 -16.40 -19.06
CA ASP A 264 -14.97 -16.39 -18.07
C ASP A 264 -14.92 -15.14 -17.21
N ARG A 265 -13.71 -14.69 -16.85
CA ARG A 265 -13.53 -13.45 -16.08
C ARG A 265 -13.87 -12.21 -16.91
N LEU A 266 -13.44 -12.14 -18.16
CA LEU A 266 -13.73 -11.05 -19.09
C LEU A 266 -15.26 -10.92 -19.28
N ALA A 267 -15.95 -12.04 -19.51
CA ALA A 267 -17.40 -12.08 -19.67
C ALA A 267 -18.16 -11.75 -18.36
N THR A 268 -17.74 -12.32 -17.22
CA THR A 268 -18.45 -12.15 -15.94
C THR A 268 -18.28 -10.75 -15.36
N TYR A 269 -17.11 -10.13 -15.53
CA TYR A 269 -16.75 -8.86 -14.90
C TYR A 269 -16.53 -7.73 -15.91
N GLU A 270 -17.21 -7.80 -17.06
CA GLU A 270 -17.10 -6.81 -18.14
C GLU A 270 -17.28 -5.39 -17.61
N LYS A 271 -18.30 -5.15 -16.80
CA LYS A 271 -18.59 -3.84 -16.21
C LYS A 271 -17.41 -3.32 -15.39
N GLU A 272 -16.82 -4.15 -14.53
CA GLU A 272 -15.69 -3.78 -13.70
C GLU A 272 -14.39 -3.58 -14.51
N ILE A 273 -14.25 -4.31 -15.62
CA ILE A 273 -13.09 -4.24 -16.52
C ILE A 273 -13.14 -2.98 -17.37
N LEU A 274 -14.30 -2.65 -17.94
CA LEU A 274 -14.53 -1.48 -18.80
C LEU A 274 -14.86 -0.20 -18.02
N ARG A 275 -14.91 -0.26 -16.68
CA ARG A 275 -15.24 0.89 -15.82
C ARG A 275 -14.36 2.11 -16.06
N PHE A 276 -13.09 1.93 -16.45
CA PHE A 276 -12.19 3.05 -16.74
C PHE A 276 -12.65 3.91 -17.93
N ALA A 277 -13.52 3.37 -18.79
CA ALA A 277 -14.09 4.05 -19.96
C ALA A 277 -15.43 4.72 -19.63
N THR A 278 -16.25 4.09 -18.79
CA THR A 278 -17.58 4.60 -18.41
C THR A 278 -17.55 5.54 -17.21
N ASP A 279 -16.56 5.41 -16.32
CA ASP A 279 -16.27 6.33 -15.23
C ASP A 279 -14.81 6.78 -15.31
N LEU A 280 -14.59 7.98 -15.85
CA LEU A 280 -13.26 8.51 -16.10
C LEU A 280 -12.46 8.85 -14.83
N ARG A 281 -13.08 8.81 -13.64
CA ARG A 281 -12.34 8.88 -12.36
C ARG A 281 -11.49 7.62 -12.14
N VAL A 282 -11.90 6.50 -12.75
CA VAL A 282 -11.24 5.21 -12.63
C VAL A 282 -10.09 5.12 -13.65
N PRO A 283 -8.86 4.84 -13.19
CA PRO A 283 -7.74 4.62 -14.08
C PRO A 283 -7.74 3.21 -14.66
N PHE A 284 -7.11 3.05 -15.83
CA PHE A 284 -6.88 1.75 -16.47
C PHE A 284 -6.05 0.76 -15.61
N SER A 285 -5.23 1.26 -14.69
CA SER A 285 -4.26 0.47 -13.93
C SER A 285 -4.34 0.72 -12.43
N ASN A 286 -3.88 -0.27 -11.65
CA ASN A 286 -3.70 -0.17 -10.21
C ASN A 286 -2.31 0.35 -9.79
N ASN A 287 -1.65 1.09 -10.69
CA ASN A 287 -0.27 1.56 -10.51
C ASN A 287 -0.04 2.33 -9.20
N GLN A 288 -1.06 3.01 -8.67
CA GLN A 288 -0.96 3.72 -7.41
C GLN A 288 -0.66 2.76 -6.24
N ALA A 289 -1.40 1.66 -6.12
CA ALA A 289 -1.16 0.68 -5.08
C ALA A 289 0.16 -0.08 -5.30
N GLU A 290 0.45 -0.49 -6.54
CA GLU A 290 1.69 -1.21 -6.88
C GLU A 290 2.95 -0.39 -6.49
N ARG A 291 2.98 0.91 -6.82
CA ARG A 291 4.11 1.80 -6.48
C ARG A 291 4.28 1.96 -4.97
N ASP A 292 3.18 2.11 -4.24
CA ASP A 292 3.20 2.26 -2.79
C ASP A 292 3.65 0.94 -2.13
N LEU A 293 3.16 -0.22 -2.56
CA LEU A 293 3.57 -1.52 -2.01
C LEU A 293 5.01 -1.91 -2.35
N ARG A 294 5.55 -1.46 -3.49
CA ARG A 294 6.95 -1.73 -3.89
C ARG A 294 7.95 -1.40 -2.77
N MET A 295 7.64 -0.42 -1.93
CA MET A 295 8.49 -0.01 -0.81
C MET A 295 8.63 -1.10 0.26
N ILE A 296 7.61 -1.93 0.44
CA ILE A 296 7.65 -3.11 1.32
C ILE A 296 8.57 -4.17 0.73
N THR A 297 8.49 -4.41 -0.58
CA THR A 297 9.38 -5.35 -1.27
C THR A 297 10.83 -4.89 -1.22
N ILE A 298 11.10 -3.61 -1.51
CA ILE A 298 12.47 -3.06 -1.44
C ILE A 298 13.01 -3.15 -0.02
N GLN A 299 12.21 -2.83 0.99
CA GLN A 299 12.62 -2.95 2.39
C GLN A 299 13.07 -4.37 2.72
N GLN A 300 12.35 -5.39 2.23
CA GLN A 300 12.72 -6.78 2.44
C GLN A 300 13.95 -7.20 1.63
N ASN A 301 14.11 -6.71 0.41
CA ASN A 301 15.30 -6.97 -0.39
C ASN A 301 16.57 -6.38 0.26
N ILE A 302 16.45 -5.24 0.94
CA ILE A 302 17.59 -4.57 1.60
C ILE A 302 17.84 -5.11 3.01
N SER A 303 16.79 -5.28 3.81
CA SER A 303 16.90 -5.62 5.25
C SER A 303 16.56 -7.08 5.57
N GLY A 304 16.11 -7.88 4.60
CA GLY A 304 15.65 -9.25 4.80
C GLY A 304 14.26 -9.29 5.44
N ASN A 305 14.18 -9.89 6.63
CA ASN A 305 12.92 -10.10 7.35
C ASN A 305 12.74 -9.16 8.56
N PHE A 306 11.49 -9.03 9.00
CA PHE A 306 11.16 -8.42 10.28
C PHE A 306 11.29 -9.45 11.40
N ARG A 307 12.05 -9.16 12.46
CA ARG A 307 12.26 -10.11 13.57
C ARG A 307 11.02 -10.32 14.44
N LYS A 308 10.10 -9.35 14.51
CA LYS A 308 8.88 -9.40 15.34
C LYS A 308 7.70 -8.78 14.59
N PRO A 309 6.46 -9.28 14.76
CA PRO A 309 5.26 -8.71 14.13
C PRO A 309 5.10 -7.21 14.40
N HIS A 310 5.34 -6.79 15.65
CA HIS A 310 5.26 -5.38 16.01
C HIS A 310 6.23 -4.48 15.23
N GLY A 311 7.38 -5.00 14.80
CA GLY A 311 8.31 -4.25 13.95
C GLY A 311 7.74 -3.98 12.55
N ALA A 312 6.98 -4.92 11.99
CA ALA A 312 6.26 -4.72 10.74
C ALA A 312 5.12 -3.68 10.91
N ASP A 313 4.38 -3.74 12.03
CA ASP A 313 3.34 -2.74 12.34
C ASP A 313 3.90 -1.31 12.43
N VAL A 314 5.05 -1.18 13.11
CA VAL A 314 5.77 0.10 13.28
C VAL A 314 6.18 0.64 11.92
N PHE A 315 6.83 -0.18 11.10
CA PHE A 315 7.25 0.21 9.75
C PHE A 315 6.05 0.61 8.89
N CYS A 316 4.98 -0.19 8.85
CA CYS A 316 3.79 0.10 8.06
C CYS A 316 3.16 1.45 8.41
N ARG A 317 3.03 1.76 9.71
CA ARG A 317 2.45 3.04 10.15
C ARG A 317 3.32 4.24 9.79
N ILE A 318 4.62 4.17 10.09
CA ILE A 318 5.54 5.29 9.81
C ILE A 318 5.68 5.49 8.29
N ARG A 319 5.84 4.41 7.52
CA ARG A 319 5.95 4.47 6.05
C ARG A 319 4.67 5.00 5.40
N GLY A 320 3.50 4.62 5.92
CA GLY A 320 2.19 5.12 5.47
C GLY A 320 2.05 6.62 5.69
N TYR A 321 2.45 7.10 6.88
CA TYR A 321 2.52 8.53 7.17
C TYR A 321 3.47 9.27 6.23
N ILE A 322 4.70 8.78 6.05
CA ILE A 322 5.67 9.39 5.13
C ILE A 322 5.17 9.41 3.68
N SER A 323 4.57 8.30 3.19
CA SER A 323 3.98 8.25 1.84
C SER A 323 2.89 9.33 1.68
N THR A 324 2.03 9.47 2.69
CA THR A 324 0.95 10.45 2.69
C THR A 324 1.49 11.89 2.71
N LEU A 325 2.52 12.18 3.50
CA LEU A 325 3.17 13.50 3.50
C LEU A 325 3.72 13.86 2.12
N ILE A 326 4.42 12.94 1.47
CA ILE A 326 5.00 13.14 0.13
C ILE A 326 3.93 13.42 -0.91
N LYS A 327 2.84 12.64 -0.88
CA LYS A 327 1.68 12.81 -1.77
C LYS A 327 1.03 14.19 -1.64
N ASN A 328 1.03 14.75 -0.43
CA ASN A 328 0.50 16.09 -0.16
C ASN A 328 1.58 17.18 -0.18
N LYS A 329 2.77 16.90 -0.73
CA LYS A 329 3.89 17.86 -0.86
C LYS A 329 4.32 18.50 0.46
N MET A 330 4.18 17.78 1.57
CA MET A 330 4.55 18.25 2.90
C MET A 330 6.02 17.93 3.20
N PRO A 331 6.74 18.79 3.96
CA PRO A 331 8.14 18.57 4.28
C PRO A 331 8.29 17.39 5.26
N VAL A 332 8.84 16.26 4.78
CA VAL A 332 8.91 15.01 5.53
C VAL A 332 9.71 15.14 6.83
N ILE A 333 10.90 15.73 6.79
CA ILE A 333 11.77 15.86 7.98
C ILE A 333 11.10 16.71 9.06
N SER A 334 10.59 17.89 8.70
CA SER A 334 9.91 18.78 9.65
C SER A 334 8.64 18.14 10.22
N SER A 335 7.90 17.39 9.39
CA SER A 335 6.69 16.68 9.82
C SER A 335 6.98 15.50 10.75
N LEU A 336 8.09 14.79 10.53
CA LEU A 336 8.56 13.74 11.45
C LEU A 336 9.06 14.36 12.77
N HIS A 337 9.74 15.49 12.72
CA HIS A 337 10.15 16.23 13.92
C HIS A 337 8.95 16.61 14.78
N ALA A 338 7.95 17.29 14.19
CA ALA A 338 6.72 17.67 14.88
C ALA A 338 5.96 16.44 15.40
N ALA A 339 5.93 15.34 14.65
CA ALA A 339 5.33 14.09 15.11
C ALA A 339 6.07 13.48 16.33
N ILE A 340 7.41 13.58 16.39
CA ILE A 340 8.17 13.18 17.58
C ILE A 340 7.89 14.10 18.76
N GLU A 341 7.51 15.36 18.53
CA GLU A 341 7.07 16.32 19.55
C GLU A 341 5.61 16.14 19.98
N ASP A 342 4.93 15.12 19.46
CA ASP A 342 3.49 14.85 19.72
C ASP A 342 2.51 15.84 19.09
N VAL A 343 2.95 16.56 18.06
CA VAL A 343 2.13 17.42 17.21
C VAL A 343 2.27 16.98 15.75
N PRO A 344 1.87 15.73 15.41
CA PRO A 344 2.00 15.26 14.04
C PRO A 344 1.06 16.04 13.11
N PRO A 345 1.57 16.72 12.07
CA PRO A 345 0.72 17.41 11.12
C PRO A 345 -0.22 16.43 10.40
N LEU A 346 -1.45 16.88 10.18
CA LEU A 346 -2.44 16.15 9.40
C LEU A 346 -2.35 16.56 7.92
N PRO A 347 -2.28 15.59 7.00
CA PRO A 347 -2.24 15.83 5.56
C PRO A 347 -3.62 15.99 4.92
#